data_AF-A0A512JIJ6-F1
#
_entry.id   AF-A0A512JIJ6-F1
#
_cell.length_a   1.000
_cell.length_b   1.000
_cell.length_c   1.000
_cell.angle_alpha   90.00
_cell.angle_beta   90.00
_cell.angle_gamma   90.00
#
_symmetry.space_group_name_H-M   'P 1'
#
loop_
_entity.id
_entity.type
_entity.pdbx_description
1 polymer ?
#
loop_
_entity_poly.entity_id
_entity_poly.type
_entity_poly.pdbx_seq_one_letter_code
_entity_poly.pdbx_strand_id
1 'polypeptide(L)' 'MNDLVKNLKSWCEDQRQIMARSVEMMEQGILRTGERRDNGELKDTTQQSLADNRRSIAELDDLLRQIDEDHPAS' A
#
# COMPACT_ATOMS: atom_id res chain seq x y z
N MET A 1 -2.76 -13.05 21.47
CA MET A 1 -3.32 -12.64 20.16
C MET A 1 -4.09 -13.81 19.54
N ASN A 2 -5.36 -13.63 19.16
CA ASN A 2 -6.14 -14.68 18.50
C ASN A 2 -5.76 -14.82 17.01
N ASP A 3 -6.18 -15.89 16.34
CA ASP A 3 -5.75 -16.18 14.95
C ASP A 3 -6.33 -15.20 13.93
N LEU A 4 -7.49 -14.59 14.21
CA LEU A 4 -8.06 -13.55 13.36
C LEU A 4 -7.15 -12.31 13.33
N VAL A 5 -6.66 -11.87 14.48
CA VAL A 5 -5.76 -10.72 14.60
C VAL A 5 -4.41 -11.01 13.96
N LYS A 6 -3.86 -12.23 14.14
CA LYS A 6 -2.62 -12.64 13.45
C LYS A 6 -2.76 -12.59 11.93
N ASN A 7 -3.87 -13.12 11.41
CA ASN A 7 -4.14 -13.12 9.97
C ASN A 7 -4.32 -11.70 9.43
N LEU A 8 -5.00 -10.82 10.18
CA LEU A 8 -5.13 -9.41 9.82
C LEU A 8 -3.76 -8.72 9.79
N LYS A 9 -2.92 -8.93 10.81
CA LYS A 9 -1.57 -8.37 10.88
C LYS A 9 -0.74 -8.80 9.67
N SER A 10 -0.70 -10.11 9.40
CA SER A 10 0.03 -10.66 8.24
C SER A 10 -0.47 -10.07 6.93
N TRP A 11 -1.79 -9.93 6.76
CA TRP A 11 -2.35 -9.32 5.56
C TRP A 11 -1.94 -7.84 5.42
N CYS A 12 -1.96 -7.08 6.51
CA CYS A 12 -1.51 -5.68 6.50
C CYS A 12 -0.02 -5.56 6.13
N GLU A 13 0.84 -6.43 6.68
CA GLU A 13 2.27 -6.49 6.35
C GLU A 13 2.49 -6.80 4.86
N ASP A 14 1.79 -7.79 4.32
CA ASP A 14 1.87 -8.17 2.91
C ASP A 14 1.43 -7.02 1.99
N GLN A 15 0.28 -6.39 2.27
CA GLN A 15 -0.19 -5.26 1.46
C GLN A 15 0.78 -4.08 1.51
N ARG A 16 1.32 -3.78 2.68
CA ARG A 16 2.29 -2.70 2.87
C ARG A 16 3.54 -2.96 2.04
N GLN A 17 4.05 -4.20 2.03
CA GLN A 17 5.21 -4.58 1.22
C GLN A 17 4.93 -4.47 -0.28
N ILE A 18 3.76 -4.91 -0.75
CA ILE A 18 3.35 -4.81 -2.16
C ILE A 18 3.31 -3.34 -2.61
N MET A 19 2.70 -2.47 -1.80
CA MET A 19 2.60 -1.04 -2.10
C MET A 19 3.98 -0.36 -2.08
N ALA A 20 4.82 -0.69 -1.09
CA ALA A 20 6.18 -0.16 -1.00
C ALA A 20 7.01 -0.53 -2.23
N ARG A 21 6.92 -1.78 -2.68
CA ARG A 21 7.59 -2.23 -3.90
C ARG A 21 7.06 -1.49 -5.15
N SER A 22 5.76 -1.25 -5.22
CA SER A 22 5.15 -0.50 -6.32
C SER A 22 5.64 0.96 -6.34
N VAL A 23 5.76 1.60 -5.17
CA VAL A 23 6.34 2.95 -5.04
C VAL A 23 7.78 2.98 -5.57
N GLU A 24 8.62 2.06 -5.11
CA GLU A 24 10.02 1.96 -5.55
C GLU A 24 10.12 1.82 -7.08
N MET A 25 9.31 0.93 -7.67
CA MET A 25 9.29 0.74 -9.13
C MET A 25 8.80 1.98 -9.88
N MET A 26 7.83 2.72 -9.35
CA MET A 26 7.34 3.97 -9.94
C MET A 26 8.37 5.10 -9.85
N GLU A 27 9.07 5.22 -8.72
CA GLU A 27 10.14 6.22 -8.52
C GLU A 27 11.33 5.96 -9.45
N GLN A 28 11.67 4.69 -9.69
CA GLN A 28 12.70 4.28 -10.64
C GLN A 28 12.23 4.38 -12.11
N GLY A 29 10.96 4.71 -12.36
CA GLY A 29 10.38 4.77 -13.70
C GLY A 29 10.19 3.41 -14.37
N ILE A 30 10.33 2.31 -13.63
CA ILE A 30 10.12 0.93 -14.08
C ILE A 30 8.63 0.64 -14.23
N LEU A 31 7.81 1.18 -13.31
CA LEU A 31 6.35 1.08 -13.35
C LEU A 31 5.75 2.45 -13.68
N ARG A 32 4.81 2.48 -14.61
CA ARG A 32 3.95 3.64 -14.89
C ARG A 32 2.51 3.22 -14.84
N THR A 33 1.66 4.08 -14.32
CA THR A 33 0.21 3.86 -14.30
C THR A 33 -0.45 4.83 -15.27
N GLY A 34 -1.53 4.40 -15.89
CA GLY A 34 -2.30 5.26 -16.77
C GLY A 34 -3.78 4.90 -16.77
N GLU A 35 -4.59 5.91 -17.01
CA GLU A 35 -6.03 5.79 -17.16
C GLU A 35 -6.40 6.04 -18.62
N ARG A 36 -7.20 5.15 -19.20
CA ARG A 36 -7.77 5.38 -20.53
C ARG A 36 -9.04 6.21 -20.38
N ARG A 37 -9.06 7.37 -21.03
CA ARG A 37 -10.23 8.24 -21.10
C ARG A 37 -11.19 7.79 -22.20
N ASP A 38 -12.44 8.26 -22.12
CA ASP A 38 -13.51 7.94 -23.09
C ASP A 38 -13.18 8.38 -24.52
N ASN A 39 -12.36 9.42 -24.68
CA ASN A 39 -11.86 9.88 -25.97
C ASN A 39 -10.70 9.02 -26.53
N GLY A 40 -10.33 7.94 -25.85
CA GLY A 40 -9.24 7.04 -26.23
C GLY A 40 -7.84 7.47 -25.78
N GLU A 41 -7.69 8.67 -25.21
CA GLU A 41 -6.41 9.16 -24.70
C GLU A 41 -5.95 8.36 -23.48
N LEU A 42 -4.63 8.17 -23.37
CA LEU A 42 -4.00 7.64 -22.17
C LEU A 42 -3.48 8.80 -21.33
N LYS A 43 -4.02 8.97 -20.13
CA LYS A 43 -3.54 9.93 -19.13
C LYS A 43 -2.53 9.22 -18.23
N ASP A 44 -1.32 9.74 -18.13
CA ASP A 44 -0.36 9.28 -17.12
C ASP A 44 -0.87 9.66 -15.72
N THR A 45 -0.98 8.65 -14.86
CA THR A 45 -1.45 8.78 -13.46
C THR A 45 -0.38 8.36 -12.46
N THR A 46 0.86 8.14 -12.89
CA THR A 46 1.93 7.59 -12.05
C THR A 46 2.17 8.41 -10.79
N GLN A 47 2.13 9.75 -10.89
CA GLN A 47 2.28 10.64 -9.74
C GLN A 47 1.10 10.54 -8.75
N GLN A 48 -0.12 10.36 -9.27
CA GLN A 48 -1.29 10.17 -8.42
C GLN A 48 -1.21 8.81 -7.70
N SER A 49 -0.90 7.74 -8.43
CA SER A 49 -0.72 6.40 -7.85
C SER A 49 0.42 6.36 -6.82
N LEU A 50 1.50 7.11 -7.03
CA LEU A 50 2.57 7.29 -6.04
C LEU A 50 2.05 7.92 -4.74
N ALA A 51 1.29 9.00 -4.85
CA ALA A 51 0.71 9.68 -3.69
C ALA A 51 -0.28 8.78 -2.93
N ASP A 52 -1.13 8.07 -3.67
CA ASP A 52 -2.12 7.16 -3.10
C ASP A 52 -1.45 5.97 -2.39
N ASN A 53 -0.45 5.34 -3.02
CA ASN A 53 0.27 4.24 -2.39
C ASN A 53 1.01 4.69 -1.12
N ARG A 54 1.64 5.87 -1.12
CA ARG A 54 2.30 6.41 0.07
C ARG A 54 1.31 6.67 1.21
N ARG A 55 0.11 7.19 0.89
CA ARG A 55 -0.96 7.36 1.88
C ARG A 55 -1.39 6.01 2.45
N SER A 56 -1.67 5.02 1.60
CA SER A 56 -2.09 3.69 2.06
C SER A 56 -1.01 2.96 2.86
N ILE A 57 0.28 3.16 2.55
CA ILE A 57 1.38 2.65 3.39
C ILE A 57 1.32 3.28 4.79
N ALA A 58 1.11 4.59 4.89
CA ALA A 58 1.01 5.26 6.20
C ALA A 58 -0.20 4.77 7.00
N GLU A 59 -1.34 4.52 6.35
CA GLU A 59 -2.53 3.94 6.98
C GLU A 59 -2.26 2.50 7.48
N LEU A 60 -1.56 1.68 6.69
CA LEU A 60 -1.18 0.33 7.09
C LEU A 60 -0.16 0.33 8.23
N ASP A 61 0.82 1.25 8.20
CA ASP A 61 1.80 1.42 9.28
C ASP A 61 1.09 1.80 10.60
N ASP A 62 0.07 2.65 10.55
CA ASP A 62 -0.72 3.00 11.72
C ASP A 62 -1.56 1.83 12.24
N LEU A 63 -2.23 1.08 11.36
CA LEU A 63 -2.99 -0.12 11.73
C LEU A 63 -2.10 -1.19 12.37
N LEU A 64 -0.91 -1.42 11.82
CA LEU A 64 0.05 -2.38 12.38
C LEU A 64 0.49 -1.96 13.79
N ARG A 65 0.75 -0.66 13.99
CA ARG A 65 1.07 -0.10 15.31
C ARG A 65 -0.07 -0.32 16.31
N GLN A 66 -1.31 -0.06 15.91
CA GLN A 66 -2.49 -0.29 16.77
C GLN A 66 -2.62 -1.77 17.16
N ILE A 67 -2.43 -2.69 16.20
CA ILE A 67 -2.48 -4.13 16.48
C ILE A 67 -1.41 -4.53 17.50
N ASP A 68 -0.20 -3.98 17.40
CA ASP A 68 0.90 -4.28 18.32
C ASP A 68 0.69 -3.68 19.72
N GLU A 69 0.07 -2.51 19.82
CA GLU A 69 -0.29 -1.86 21.08
C GLU A 69 -1.43 -2.62 21.81
N ASP A 70 -2.45 -3.06 21.08
CA ASP A 70 -3.61 -3.79 21.64
C ASP A 70 -3.29 -5.25 21.98
N HIS A 71 -2.26 -5.81 21.34
CA HIS A 71 -1.87 -7.20 21.48
C HIS A 71 -0.35 -7.35 21.59
N PRO A 72 0.27 -6.80 22.65
CA PRO A 72 1.71 -6.90 22.85
C PRO A 72 2.10 -8.38 22.88
N ALA A 73 3.22 -8.70 22.21
CA ALA A 73 3.80 -10.03 22.26
C ALA A 73 4.03 -10.40 23.74
N SER A 74 3.23 -11.33 24.25
CA SER A 74 3.42 -11.94 25.57
C SER A 74 4.51 -12.99 25.50
#